data_AF-A0A2I1CSZ5-F1
#
_entry.id   AF-A0A2I1CSZ5-F1
#
_cell.length_a   1.000
_cell.length_b   1.000
_cell.length_c   1.000
_cell.angle_alpha   90.00
_cell.angle_beta   90.00
_cell.angle_gamma   90.00
#
_symmetry.space_group_name_H-M   'P 1'
#
loop_
_entity.id
_entity.type
_entity.pdbx_description
1 polymer ?
#
loop_
_entity_poly.entity_id
_entity_poly.type
_entity_poly.pdbx_seq_one_letter_code
_entity_poly.pdbx_strand_id
1 'polypeptide(L)'
;MASILPPDIMALQLSTIDLLTAMFPTPGELDIPTSTTDCIDRLRNWCEDPSSAPPDTPARLDLAVRLPIPSSDQIIQVNIIVPLQHTSSETELDEPPPLSYTLRQPEWLSRAELASISADMPTDDILSAFQYIQDTACAHLTSSSSSTNPTSNPNQPNQPIIRAWFYFPSLSTREKRDDLVRTAPSYSLTGFVLAGKPGVLCLEGESARIDAYMKYIKTHSWGDIPSHQKKVSERFRQTEAVERVFADMQEITDSLGERSGQRANRGDMQALEAWLGARGLGRRLRG
;
A
#
# COMPACT_ATOMS: atom_id res chain seq x y z
N MET A 1 -4.36 34.27 -4.52
CA MET A 1 -3.66 33.90 -5.76
C MET A 1 -2.35 33.28 -5.35
N ALA A 2 -1.90 32.19 -5.97
CA ALA A 2 -0.60 31.63 -5.65
C ALA A 2 0.51 32.52 -6.25
N SER A 3 1.47 32.92 -5.44
CA SER A 3 2.62 33.74 -5.83
C SER A 3 3.92 32.95 -5.67
N ILE A 4 4.90 33.21 -6.54
CA ILE A 4 6.26 32.69 -6.38
C ILE A 4 6.83 33.11 -5.03
N LEU A 5 7.65 32.27 -4.40
CA LEU A 5 8.33 32.63 -3.15
C LEU A 5 9.25 33.83 -3.34
N PRO A 6 9.38 34.71 -2.33
CA PRO A 6 10.39 35.77 -2.34
C PRO A 6 11.80 35.21 -2.56
N PRO A 7 12.73 35.98 -3.17
CA PRO A 7 14.09 35.52 -3.48
C PRO A 7 14.84 34.89 -2.29
N ASP A 8 14.74 35.51 -1.11
CA ASP A 8 15.41 35.04 0.10
C ASP A 8 14.87 33.67 0.56
N ILE A 9 13.55 33.48 0.50
CA ILE A 9 12.88 32.22 0.86
C ILE A 9 13.10 31.15 -0.21
N MET A 10 13.13 31.55 -1.48
CA MET A 10 13.51 30.68 -2.59
C MET A 10 14.94 30.15 -2.40
N ALA A 11 15.87 31.00 -1.98
CA ALA A 11 17.25 30.59 -1.72
C ALA A 11 17.34 29.53 -0.60
N LEU A 12 16.48 29.60 0.42
CA LEU A 12 16.38 28.57 1.47
C LEU A 12 15.84 27.21 0.95
N GLN A 13 14.89 27.23 0.00
CA GLN A 13 14.45 26.00 -0.66
C GLN A 13 15.58 25.39 -1.50
N LEU A 14 16.29 26.22 -2.27
CA LEU A 14 17.42 25.78 -3.10
C LEU A 14 18.56 25.21 -2.25
N SER A 15 18.87 25.83 -1.10
CA SER A 15 19.90 25.32 -0.18
C SER A 15 19.55 23.95 0.40
N THR A 16 18.26 23.66 0.59
CA THR A 16 17.78 22.33 1.00
C THR A 16 18.02 21.29 -0.11
N ILE A 17 17.83 21.66 -1.38
CA ILE A 17 18.16 20.79 -2.52
C ILE A 17 19.67 20.57 -2.62
N ASP A 18 20.48 21.60 -2.35
CA ASP A 18 21.94 21.47 -2.29
C ASP A 18 22.40 20.53 -1.17
N LEU A 19 21.78 20.62 0.00
CA LEU A 19 22.01 19.69 1.10
C LEU A 19 21.72 18.24 0.68
N LEU A 20 20.57 17.99 0.04
CA LEU A 20 20.23 16.66 -0.48
C LEU A 20 21.24 16.17 -1.51
N THR A 21 21.65 17.04 -2.42
CA THR A 21 22.65 16.72 -3.45
C THR A 21 24.00 16.35 -2.84
N ALA A 22 24.40 17.04 -1.76
CA ALA A 22 25.63 16.74 -1.03
C ALA A 22 25.54 15.45 -0.20
N MET A 23 24.36 15.12 0.32
CA MET A 23 24.12 13.91 1.12
C MET A 23 24.04 12.62 0.29
N PHE A 24 23.59 12.72 -0.95
CA PHE A 24 23.41 11.59 -1.87
C PHE A 24 24.27 11.77 -3.13
N PRO A 25 25.61 11.79 -3.00
CA PRO A 25 26.51 12.10 -4.12
C PRO A 25 26.65 10.95 -5.12
N THR A 26 26.23 9.72 -4.77
CA THR A 26 26.42 8.57 -5.66
C THR A 26 25.40 8.59 -6.80
N PRO A 27 25.81 8.32 -8.05
CA PRO A 27 24.89 8.23 -9.17
C PRO A 27 23.74 7.25 -8.92
N GLY A 28 22.51 7.75 -8.98
CA GLY A 28 21.28 6.97 -8.78
C GLY A 28 20.73 6.94 -7.37
N GLU A 29 21.40 7.56 -6.38
CA GLU A 29 20.84 7.76 -5.03
C GLU A 29 19.83 8.90 -5.00
N LEU A 30 20.12 10.02 -5.67
CA LEU A 30 19.20 11.14 -5.87
C LEU A 30 18.86 11.27 -7.36
N ASP A 31 17.57 11.29 -7.66
CA ASP A 31 17.02 11.47 -9.00
C ASP A 31 16.36 12.85 -9.10
N ILE A 32 16.92 13.69 -9.96
CA ILE A 32 16.42 15.03 -10.28
C ILE A 32 16.11 15.03 -11.77
N PRO A 33 14.83 15.17 -12.17
CA PRO A 33 14.48 15.29 -13.59
C PRO A 33 15.23 16.43 -14.27
N THR A 34 15.62 16.27 -15.54
CA THR A 34 16.34 17.32 -16.29
C THR A 34 15.57 18.65 -16.30
N SER A 35 14.25 18.61 -16.46
CA SER A 35 13.38 19.79 -16.37
C SER A 35 13.42 20.49 -15.01
N THR A 36 13.63 19.73 -13.93
CA THR A 36 13.79 20.26 -12.58
C THR A 36 15.15 20.93 -12.43
N THR A 37 16.21 20.33 -12.97
CA THR A 37 17.58 20.89 -12.96
C THR A 37 17.63 22.23 -13.69
N ASP A 38 17.09 22.30 -14.92
CA ASP A 38 17.00 23.55 -15.69
C ASP A 38 16.18 24.62 -14.97
N CYS A 39 15.20 24.22 -14.17
CA CYS A 39 14.41 25.14 -13.35
C CYS A 39 15.21 25.65 -12.14
N ILE A 40 15.97 24.78 -11.47
CA ILE A 40 16.84 25.13 -10.35
C ILE A 40 17.88 26.17 -10.80
N ASP A 41 18.52 25.98 -11.95
CA ASP A 41 19.54 26.93 -12.44
C ASP A 41 18.95 28.31 -12.77
N ARG A 42 17.74 28.34 -13.36
CA ARG A 42 17.02 29.60 -13.60
C ARG A 42 16.65 30.32 -12.30
N LEU A 43 16.20 29.56 -11.30
CA LEU A 43 15.87 30.09 -9.98
C LEU A 43 17.11 30.62 -9.26
N ARG A 44 18.26 29.93 -9.35
CA ARG A 44 19.54 30.40 -8.80
C ARG A 44 19.96 31.74 -9.36
N ASN A 45 19.99 31.85 -10.69
CA ASN A 45 20.34 33.10 -11.37
C ASN A 45 19.41 34.26 -10.96
N TRP A 46 18.12 33.96 -10.77
CA TRP A 46 17.15 34.95 -10.30
C TRP A 46 17.35 35.34 -8.83
N CYS A 47 17.70 34.40 -7.95
CA CYS A 47 18.04 34.70 -6.56
C CYS A 47 19.31 35.57 -6.44
N GLU A 48 20.28 35.43 -7.35
CA GLU A 48 21.49 36.27 -7.39
C GLU A 48 21.23 37.69 -7.93
N ASP A 49 20.31 37.83 -8.89
CA ASP A 49 19.86 39.12 -9.42
C ASP A 49 18.33 39.26 -9.35
N PRO A 50 17.78 39.56 -8.15
CA PRO A 50 16.34 39.68 -7.94
C PRO A 50 15.73 40.96 -8.57
N SER A 51 16.56 41.82 -9.16
CA SER A 51 16.09 43.00 -9.92
C SER A 51 15.51 42.62 -11.29
N SER A 52 15.79 41.40 -11.75
CA SER A 52 15.25 40.82 -12.97
C SER A 52 13.82 40.30 -12.79
N ALA A 53 13.07 40.18 -13.89
CA ALA A 53 11.72 39.64 -13.86
C ALA A 53 11.73 38.17 -13.37
N PRO A 54 10.79 37.75 -12.50
CA PRO A 54 10.76 36.40 -11.98
C PRO A 54 10.61 35.38 -13.11
N PRO A 55 11.35 34.27 -13.07
CA PRO A 55 11.30 33.25 -14.11
C PRO A 55 9.93 32.54 -14.11
N ASP A 56 9.52 32.06 -15.29
CA ASP A 56 8.36 31.17 -15.39
C ASP A 56 8.72 29.79 -14.81
N THR A 57 8.08 29.47 -13.68
CA THR A 57 8.40 28.30 -12.85
C THR A 57 7.14 27.50 -12.52
N PRO A 58 7.25 26.16 -12.40
CA PRO A 58 6.14 25.35 -11.90
C PRO A 58 5.80 25.71 -10.45
N ALA A 59 4.65 25.24 -9.98
CA ALA A 59 4.23 25.45 -8.59
C ALA A 59 5.11 24.70 -7.56
N ARG A 60 5.80 23.64 -7.99
CA ARG A 60 6.64 22.78 -7.16
C ARG A 60 7.71 22.08 -7.99
N LEU A 61 8.76 21.63 -7.33
CA LEU A 61 9.77 20.73 -7.89
C LEU A 61 9.58 19.33 -7.28
N ASP A 62 9.79 18.31 -8.09
CA ASP A 62 9.72 16.92 -7.69
C ASP A 62 11.13 16.30 -7.78
N LEU A 63 11.56 15.65 -6.70
CA LEU A 63 12.85 14.98 -6.54
C LEU A 63 12.59 13.57 -5.98
N ALA A 64 13.49 12.61 -6.19
CA ALA A 64 13.37 11.30 -5.55
C ALA A 64 14.69 10.82 -4.97
N VAL A 65 14.69 10.44 -3.71
CA VAL A 65 15.83 9.81 -3.02
C VAL A 65 15.58 8.32 -2.89
N ARG A 66 16.59 7.52 -3.23
CA ARG A 66 16.63 6.07 -2.98
C ARG A 66 17.36 5.84 -1.67
N LEU A 67 16.60 5.72 -0.58
CA LEU A 67 17.17 5.51 0.74
C LEU A 67 17.51 4.01 0.94
N PRO A 68 18.78 3.66 1.17
CA PRO A 68 19.15 2.31 1.57
C PRO A 68 18.67 2.04 3.00
N ILE A 69 18.16 0.85 3.26
CA ILE A 69 17.76 0.44 4.61
C ILE A 69 18.97 -0.20 5.31
N PRO A 70 19.41 0.34 6.46
CA PRO A 70 20.59 -0.16 7.17
C PRO A 70 20.54 -1.66 7.44
N SER A 71 21.69 -2.33 7.34
CA SER A 71 21.83 -3.77 7.60
C SER A 71 20.98 -4.68 6.68
N SER A 72 20.57 -4.17 5.51
CA SER A 72 19.88 -4.94 4.47
C SER A 72 20.27 -4.47 3.07
N ASP A 73 20.01 -5.29 2.06
CA ASP A 73 20.17 -4.90 0.64
C ASP A 73 18.93 -4.18 0.08
N GLN A 74 17.99 -3.81 0.95
CA GLN A 74 16.72 -3.21 0.55
C GLN A 74 16.80 -1.70 0.44
N ILE A 75 16.01 -1.15 -0.48
CA ILE A 75 15.94 0.28 -0.77
C ILE A 75 14.47 0.70 -0.74
N ILE A 76 14.20 1.89 -0.21
CA ILE A 76 12.90 2.57 -0.30
C ILE A 76 13.07 3.89 -1.04
N GLN A 77 12.18 4.17 -1.99
CA GLN A 77 12.19 5.44 -2.71
C GLN A 77 11.26 6.45 -2.01
N VAL A 78 11.83 7.60 -1.66
CA VAL A 78 11.14 8.77 -1.10
C VAL A 78 11.05 9.84 -2.17
N ASN A 79 9.84 10.18 -2.60
CA ASN A 79 9.64 11.35 -3.45
C ASN A 79 9.45 12.58 -2.58
N ILE A 80 10.19 13.63 -2.90
CA ILE A 80 10.24 14.89 -2.18
C ILE A 80 9.65 15.95 -3.09
N ILE A 81 8.73 16.72 -2.55
CA ILE A 81 8.02 17.79 -3.24
C ILE A 81 8.43 19.10 -2.59
N VAL A 82 9.12 19.95 -3.35
CA VAL A 82 9.61 21.26 -2.92
C VAL A 82 8.65 22.33 -3.45
N PRO A 83 7.87 23.00 -2.58
CA PRO A 83 6.96 24.05 -3.01
C PRO A 83 7.73 25.31 -3.46
N LEU A 84 7.35 25.86 -4.62
CA LEU A 84 7.92 27.11 -5.16
C LEU A 84 6.96 28.30 -5.07
N GLN A 85 5.74 28.04 -4.63
CA GLN A 85 4.68 29.04 -4.52
C GLN A 85 4.08 29.01 -3.12
N HIS A 86 3.59 30.16 -2.68
CA HIS A 86 2.82 30.30 -1.45
C HIS A 86 1.41 30.78 -1.77
N THR A 87 0.46 30.37 -0.94
CA THR A 87 -0.94 30.82 -0.99
C THR A 87 -1.28 31.80 0.12
N SER A 88 -0.33 32.07 1.02
CA SER A 88 -0.51 32.96 2.16
C SER A 88 -0.71 34.40 1.69
N SER A 89 -1.69 35.09 2.26
CA SER A 89 -1.93 36.52 2.04
C SER A 89 -0.99 37.41 2.87
N GLU A 90 -0.06 36.81 3.60
CA GLU A 90 0.95 37.50 4.41
C GLU A 90 2.07 37.99 3.51
N THR A 91 2.39 39.28 3.65
CA THR A 91 3.32 40.02 2.79
C THR A 91 4.79 39.64 3.04
N GLU A 92 5.08 39.03 4.20
CA GLU A 92 6.43 38.62 4.60
C GLU A 92 6.37 37.17 5.10
N LEU A 93 7.02 36.27 4.37
CA LEU A 93 7.26 34.89 4.79
C LEU A 93 8.63 34.88 5.49
N ASP A 94 8.67 34.51 6.76
CA ASP A 94 9.92 34.35 7.51
C ASP A 94 10.54 32.96 7.32
N GLU A 95 9.74 31.96 6.92
CA GLU A 95 10.16 30.57 6.77
C GLU A 95 9.70 29.97 5.44
N PRO A 96 10.51 29.12 4.78
CA PRO A 96 10.09 28.40 3.59
C PRO A 96 8.90 27.48 3.86
N PRO A 97 7.95 27.34 2.91
CA PRO A 97 6.88 26.37 3.06
C PRO A 97 7.45 24.94 3.21
N PRO A 98 6.83 24.09 4.05
CA PRO A 98 7.38 22.78 4.35
C PRO A 98 7.41 21.88 3.12
N LEU A 99 8.47 21.06 3.03
CA LEU A 99 8.55 20.01 2.01
C LEU A 99 7.49 18.95 2.28
N SER A 100 7.01 18.31 1.22
CA SER A 100 6.10 17.17 1.33
C SER A 100 6.77 15.90 0.83
N TYR A 101 6.51 14.78 1.51
CA TYR A 101 7.15 13.51 1.21
C TYR A 101 6.12 12.45 0.88
N THR A 102 6.44 11.58 -0.08
CA THR A 102 5.64 10.39 -0.37
C THR A 102 6.54 9.18 -0.57
N LEU A 103 6.14 8.04 -0.04
CA LEU A 103 6.89 6.80 -0.19
C LEU A 103 6.35 6.01 -1.38
N ARG A 104 7.24 5.57 -2.27
CA ARG A 104 6.89 4.57 -3.28
C ARG A 104 6.93 3.20 -2.60
N GLN A 105 5.82 2.46 -2.68
CA GLN A 105 5.76 1.10 -2.12
C GLN A 105 6.85 0.22 -2.76
N PRO A 106 7.82 -0.28 -1.97
CA PRO A 106 8.76 -1.27 -2.48
C PRO A 106 8.19 -2.68 -2.38
N GLU A 107 8.76 -3.64 -3.12
CA GLU A 107 8.24 -5.02 -3.20
C GLU A 107 8.33 -5.78 -1.87
N TRP A 108 9.32 -5.44 -1.04
CA TRP A 108 9.61 -6.09 0.24
C TRP A 108 8.79 -5.55 1.42
N LEU A 109 8.07 -4.43 1.25
CA LEU A 109 7.28 -3.81 2.30
C LEU A 109 5.79 -3.90 1.96
N SER A 110 4.99 -4.42 2.89
CA SER A 110 3.55 -4.49 2.67
C SER A 110 2.94 -3.08 2.66
N ARG A 111 1.76 -2.94 2.04
CA ARG A 111 1.04 -1.66 2.00
C ARG A 111 0.68 -1.16 3.40
N ALA A 112 0.39 -2.07 4.33
CA ALA A 112 0.03 -1.73 5.70
C ALA A 112 1.24 -1.16 6.46
N GLU A 113 2.40 -1.78 6.29
CA GLU A 113 3.66 -1.27 6.86
C GLU A 113 4.04 0.07 6.22
N LEU A 114 3.91 0.23 4.90
CA LEU A 114 4.14 1.51 4.23
C LEU A 114 3.22 2.61 4.77
N ALA A 115 1.94 2.28 4.96
CA ALA A 115 0.96 3.21 5.51
C ALA A 115 1.28 3.58 6.95
N SER A 116 1.78 2.63 7.75
CA SER A 116 2.25 2.90 9.12
C SER A 116 3.45 3.85 9.11
N ILE A 117 4.47 3.59 8.28
CA ILE A 117 5.63 4.48 8.15
C ILE A 117 5.19 5.87 7.68
N SER A 118 4.28 5.95 6.70
CA SER A 118 3.83 7.24 6.16
C SER A 118 2.97 8.04 7.13
N ALA A 119 2.25 7.39 8.05
CA ALA A 119 1.30 8.05 8.96
C ALA A 119 2.00 8.81 10.09
N ASP A 120 3.11 8.26 10.59
CA ASP A 120 3.85 8.79 11.73
C ASP A 120 5.17 9.46 11.32
N MET A 121 5.35 9.70 10.01
CA MET A 121 6.55 10.32 9.45
C MET A 121 6.67 11.80 9.88
N PRO A 122 7.83 12.22 10.41
CA PRO A 122 8.09 13.63 10.71
C PRO A 122 7.95 14.53 9.48
N THR A 123 7.30 15.68 9.64
CA THR A 123 7.12 16.68 8.57
C THR A 123 8.10 17.85 8.65
N ASP A 124 8.70 18.06 9.82
CA ASP A 124 9.38 19.31 10.15
C ASP A 124 10.85 19.33 9.67
N ASP A 125 11.49 18.16 9.63
CA ASP A 125 12.88 18.00 9.21
C ASP A 125 13.04 16.77 8.31
N ILE A 126 13.63 17.00 7.14
CA ILE A 126 13.86 15.98 6.12
C ILE A 126 14.83 14.89 6.58
N LEU A 127 15.83 15.26 7.39
CA LEU A 127 16.81 14.30 7.89
C LEU A 127 16.19 13.39 8.94
N SER A 128 15.41 13.97 9.85
CA SER A 128 14.59 13.23 10.82
C SER A 128 13.59 12.31 10.12
N ALA A 129 12.97 12.76 9.01
CA ALA A 129 12.08 11.92 8.22
C ALA A 129 12.82 10.72 7.61
N PHE A 130 14.01 10.92 7.03
CA PHE A 130 14.82 9.83 6.47
C PHE A 130 15.25 8.82 7.53
N GLN A 131 15.74 9.31 8.68
CA GLN A 131 16.12 8.45 9.80
C GLN A 131 14.94 7.62 10.29
N TYR A 132 13.77 8.25 10.47
CA TYR A 132 12.53 7.58 10.85
C TYR A 132 12.16 6.48 9.86
N ILE A 133 12.16 6.79 8.55
CA ILE A 133 11.87 5.81 7.50
C ILE A 133 12.82 4.62 7.60
N GLN A 134 14.12 4.86 7.74
CA GLN A 134 15.14 3.81 7.82
C GLN A 134 14.96 2.92 9.05
N ASP A 135 14.71 3.52 10.22
CA ASP A 135 14.55 2.77 11.48
C ASP A 135 13.29 1.91 11.46
N THR A 136 12.15 2.48 11.05
CA THR A 136 10.87 1.75 11.00
C THR A 136 10.90 0.67 9.91
N ALA A 137 11.45 0.96 8.74
CA ALA A 137 11.68 -0.04 7.68
C ALA A 137 12.56 -1.20 8.16
N CYS A 138 13.66 -0.91 8.85
CA CYS A 138 14.56 -1.91 9.39
C CYS A 138 13.85 -2.79 10.44
N ALA A 139 13.01 -2.20 11.29
CA ALA A 139 12.17 -2.93 12.24
C ALA A 139 11.19 -3.89 11.55
N HIS A 140 10.62 -3.49 10.41
CA HIS A 140 9.76 -4.37 9.60
C HIS A 140 10.53 -5.53 8.96
N LEU A 141 11.75 -5.27 8.48
CA LEU A 141 12.61 -6.31 7.89
C LEU A 141 13.09 -7.32 8.93
N THR A 142 13.48 -6.86 10.12
CA THR A 142 13.89 -7.74 11.23
C THR A 142 12.72 -8.57 11.78
N SER A 143 11.52 -8.01 11.82
CA SER A 143 10.28 -8.72 12.18
C SER A 143 9.90 -9.78 11.14
N SER A 144 10.13 -9.49 9.85
CA SER A 144 9.89 -10.40 8.72
C SER A 144 10.98 -11.49 8.57
N SER A 145 12.22 -11.22 9.00
CA SER A 145 13.35 -12.16 8.92
C SER A 145 13.43 -13.12 10.11
N SER A 146 12.79 -12.75 11.23
CA SER A 146 12.64 -13.63 12.41
C SER A 146 11.46 -14.60 12.30
N SER A 147 10.75 -14.62 11.16
CA SER A 147 9.57 -15.48 10.93
C SER A 147 9.87 -16.84 10.29
N THR A 148 11.12 -17.32 10.30
CA THR A 148 11.39 -18.77 10.31
C THR A 148 11.25 -19.29 11.74
N ASN A 149 10.05 -19.85 12.02
CA ASN A 149 9.49 -20.35 13.28
C ASN A 149 8.48 -19.39 13.94
N PRO A 150 7.20 -19.79 14.08
CA PRO A 150 6.19 -18.95 14.70
C PRO A 150 6.40 -18.95 16.21
N THR A 151 6.99 -17.89 16.74
CA THR A 151 6.99 -17.67 18.18
C THR A 151 6.15 -16.43 18.47
N SER A 152 4.92 -16.70 18.89
CA SER A 152 4.01 -15.85 19.66
C SER A 152 4.62 -14.55 20.21
N ASN A 153 4.02 -13.41 19.85
CA ASN A 153 3.97 -12.25 20.74
C ASN A 153 3.37 -12.73 22.09
N PRO A 154 4.08 -12.62 23.23
CA PRO A 154 3.58 -13.14 24.50
C PRO A 154 2.49 -12.25 25.15
N ASN A 155 1.96 -11.24 24.45
CA ASN A 155 1.06 -10.25 25.05
C ASN A 155 -0.19 -9.88 24.25
N GLN A 156 -0.56 -10.66 23.24
CA GLN A 156 -1.90 -10.62 22.65
C GLN A 156 -2.52 -12.00 22.85
N PRO A 157 -3.71 -12.15 23.47
CA PRO A 157 -4.39 -13.44 23.49
C PRO A 157 -4.58 -13.86 22.03
N ASN A 158 -3.88 -14.93 21.63
CA ASN A 158 -3.92 -15.48 20.28
C ASN A 158 -5.40 -15.77 19.97
N GLN A 159 -6.04 -14.90 19.20
CA GLN A 159 -7.47 -15.03 18.97
C GLN A 159 -7.72 -16.35 18.22
N PRO A 160 -8.79 -17.07 18.55
CA PRO A 160 -9.07 -18.33 17.88
C PRO A 160 -9.17 -18.09 16.37
N ILE A 161 -8.49 -18.93 15.60
CA ILE A 161 -8.63 -18.95 14.15
C ILE A 161 -10.09 -19.28 13.84
N ILE A 162 -10.66 -18.54 12.89
CA ILE A 162 -12.02 -18.76 12.40
C ILE A 162 -11.98 -19.03 10.89
N ARG A 163 -13.05 -19.63 10.37
CA ARG A 163 -13.24 -19.81 8.93
C ARG A 163 -14.52 -19.10 8.50
N ALA A 164 -14.41 -18.09 7.65
CA ALA A 164 -15.54 -17.32 7.15
C ALA A 164 -15.79 -17.58 5.67
N TRP A 165 -17.06 -17.65 5.31
CA TRP A 165 -17.54 -17.95 3.96
C TRP A 165 -18.37 -16.80 3.42
N PHE A 166 -17.97 -16.26 2.28
CA PHE A 166 -18.60 -15.12 1.64
C PHE A 166 -19.12 -15.50 0.26
N TYR A 167 -20.38 -15.16 0.00
CA TYR A 167 -21.00 -15.30 -1.32
C TYR A 167 -21.09 -13.95 -2.01
N PHE A 168 -20.64 -13.94 -3.26
CA PHE A 168 -20.78 -12.81 -4.18
C PHE A 168 -21.90 -13.10 -5.18
N PRO A 169 -22.78 -12.13 -5.48
CA PRO A 169 -23.81 -12.28 -6.50
C PRO A 169 -23.21 -12.65 -7.87
N SER A 170 -22.03 -12.10 -8.17
CA SER A 170 -21.23 -12.44 -9.34
C SER A 170 -19.77 -12.10 -9.11
N LEU A 171 -18.87 -13.04 -9.38
CA LEU A 171 -17.41 -12.83 -9.36
C LEU A 171 -16.81 -13.39 -10.64
N SER A 172 -16.82 -12.61 -11.72
CA SER A 172 -16.48 -13.07 -13.08
C SER A 172 -15.20 -12.45 -13.66
N THR A 173 -14.86 -11.24 -13.25
CA THR A 173 -13.67 -10.52 -13.72
C THR A 173 -12.42 -11.04 -13.03
N ARG A 174 -11.35 -11.28 -13.80
CA ARG A 174 -10.09 -11.83 -13.28
C ARG A 174 -9.43 -10.87 -12.29
N GLU A 175 -9.49 -9.58 -12.60
CA GLU A 175 -8.96 -8.49 -11.79
C GLU A 175 -9.49 -8.53 -10.35
N LYS A 176 -10.80 -8.79 -10.18
CA LYS A 176 -11.41 -8.90 -8.84
C LYS A 176 -10.94 -10.14 -8.07
N ARG A 177 -10.61 -11.22 -8.77
CA ARG A 177 -10.14 -12.47 -8.13
C ARG A 177 -8.68 -12.36 -7.78
N ASP A 178 -7.87 -11.83 -8.68
CA ASP A 178 -6.47 -11.51 -8.45
C ASP A 178 -6.32 -10.57 -7.26
N ASP A 179 -7.20 -9.56 -7.14
CA ASP A 179 -7.23 -8.67 -5.96
C ASP A 179 -7.57 -9.42 -4.67
N LEU A 180 -8.56 -10.32 -4.68
CA LEU A 180 -8.90 -11.12 -3.50
C LEU A 180 -7.72 -12.03 -3.08
N VAL A 181 -7.09 -12.69 -4.04
CA VAL A 181 -5.98 -13.63 -3.80
C VAL A 181 -4.72 -12.90 -3.34
N ARG A 182 -4.31 -11.83 -4.04
CA ARG A 182 -3.09 -11.06 -3.76
C ARG A 182 -3.17 -10.29 -2.44
N THR A 183 -4.36 -9.87 -2.03
CA THR A 183 -4.54 -9.06 -0.81
C THR A 183 -4.65 -9.92 0.45
N ALA A 184 -5.12 -11.17 0.37
CA ALA A 184 -5.36 -11.97 1.58
C ALA A 184 -4.08 -12.26 2.41
N PRO A 185 -2.91 -12.55 1.80
CA PRO A 185 -1.66 -12.78 2.54
C PRO A 185 -1.23 -11.58 3.39
N SER A 186 -1.48 -10.33 2.96
CA SER A 186 -1.11 -9.14 3.75
C SER A 186 -1.96 -8.96 5.02
N TYR A 187 -3.06 -9.71 5.15
CA TYR A 187 -3.89 -9.79 6.36
C TYR A 187 -3.66 -11.08 7.16
N SER A 188 -2.63 -11.87 6.81
CA SER A 188 -2.36 -13.19 7.39
C SER A 188 -3.51 -14.19 7.20
N LEU A 189 -4.28 -14.01 6.12
CA LEU A 189 -5.42 -14.85 5.77
C LEU A 189 -5.04 -15.87 4.70
N THR A 190 -5.55 -17.09 4.86
CA THR A 190 -5.43 -18.16 3.86
C THR A 190 -6.82 -18.61 3.41
N GLY A 191 -6.90 -19.37 2.32
CA GLY A 191 -8.21 -19.79 1.80
C GLY A 191 -8.25 -19.92 0.29
N PHE A 192 -9.43 -19.64 -0.27
CA PHE A 192 -9.60 -19.71 -1.71
C PHE A 192 -10.67 -18.78 -2.25
N VAL A 193 -10.58 -18.53 -3.56
CA VAL A 193 -11.58 -17.85 -4.37
C VAL A 193 -12.08 -18.78 -5.48
N LEU A 194 -13.40 -18.87 -5.62
CA LEU A 194 -14.07 -19.53 -6.73
C LEU A 194 -14.89 -18.50 -7.51
N ALA A 195 -14.57 -18.31 -8.79
CA ALA A 195 -15.37 -17.50 -9.69
C ALA A 195 -16.75 -18.13 -9.93
N GLY A 196 -17.78 -17.31 -10.12
CA GLY A 196 -19.12 -17.85 -10.43
C GLY A 196 -20.28 -16.89 -10.16
N LYS A 197 -21.49 -17.46 -10.25
CA LYS A 197 -22.77 -16.85 -9.86
C LYS A 197 -23.58 -17.85 -9.00
N PRO A 198 -23.39 -17.90 -7.67
CA PRO A 198 -22.56 -16.99 -6.89
C PRO A 198 -21.06 -17.30 -6.98
N GLY A 199 -20.22 -16.28 -6.78
CA GLY A 199 -18.80 -16.49 -6.49
C GLY A 199 -18.64 -16.83 -5.00
N VAL A 200 -17.63 -17.63 -4.67
CA VAL A 200 -17.36 -18.06 -3.29
C VAL A 200 -15.98 -17.62 -2.86
N LEU A 201 -15.88 -17.09 -1.65
CA LEU A 201 -14.62 -16.81 -0.97
C LEU A 201 -14.64 -17.48 0.39
N CYS A 202 -13.60 -18.25 0.67
CA CYS A 202 -13.33 -18.83 1.98
C CYS A 202 -12.08 -18.16 2.54
N LEU A 203 -12.15 -17.70 3.79
CA LEU A 203 -11.03 -17.10 4.51
C LEU A 203 -10.82 -17.81 5.84
N GLU A 204 -9.57 -18.09 6.16
CA GLU A 204 -9.11 -18.68 7.41
C GLU A 204 -8.13 -17.71 8.09
N GLY A 205 -8.43 -17.33 9.33
CA GLY A 205 -7.61 -16.41 10.09
C GLY A 205 -8.34 -15.83 11.29
N GLU A 206 -7.76 -14.80 11.91
CA GLU A 206 -8.38 -14.11 13.04
C GLU A 206 -9.62 -13.33 12.60
N SER A 207 -10.65 -13.28 13.45
CA SER A 207 -11.91 -12.58 13.13
C SER A 207 -11.68 -11.11 12.75
N ALA A 208 -10.87 -10.40 13.54
CA ALA A 208 -10.58 -8.99 13.28
C ALA A 208 -9.88 -8.76 11.93
N ARG A 209 -8.98 -9.68 11.53
CA ARG A 209 -8.26 -9.62 10.25
C ARG A 209 -9.19 -9.86 9.07
N ILE A 210 -10.12 -10.81 9.20
CA ILE A 210 -11.16 -11.08 8.19
C ILE A 210 -12.07 -9.86 8.03
N ASP A 211 -12.52 -9.26 9.13
CA ASP A 211 -13.40 -8.08 9.09
C ASP A 211 -12.69 -6.87 8.47
N ALA A 212 -11.41 -6.65 8.80
CA ALA A 212 -10.58 -5.60 8.21
C ALA A 212 -10.33 -5.82 6.71
N TYR A 213 -10.02 -7.05 6.31
CA TYR A 213 -9.87 -7.44 4.90
C TYR A 213 -11.16 -7.18 4.11
N MET A 214 -12.30 -7.63 4.63
CA MET A 214 -13.59 -7.45 3.97
C MET A 214 -14.02 -5.97 3.90
N LYS A 215 -13.66 -5.16 4.91
CA LYS A 215 -13.84 -3.71 4.86
C LYS A 215 -13.00 -3.09 3.75
N TYR A 216 -11.72 -3.46 3.62
CA TYR A 216 -10.83 -2.95 2.58
C TYR A 216 -11.33 -3.32 1.17
N ILE A 217 -11.69 -4.59 0.94
CA ILE A 217 -12.21 -5.04 -0.37
C ILE A 217 -13.43 -4.22 -0.77
N LYS A 218 -14.38 -3.99 0.15
CA LYS A 218 -15.62 -3.23 -0.14
C LYS A 218 -15.40 -1.72 -0.35
N THR A 219 -14.38 -1.14 0.30
CA THR A 219 -14.16 0.32 0.32
C THR A 219 -13.12 0.79 -0.67
N HIS A 220 -12.00 0.08 -0.80
CA HIS A 220 -10.83 0.52 -1.57
C HIS A 220 -10.65 -0.30 -2.84
N SER A 221 -10.52 -1.64 -2.76
CA SER A 221 -10.31 -2.46 -3.97
C SER A 221 -11.52 -2.41 -4.91
N TRP A 222 -12.75 -2.39 -4.36
CA TRP A 222 -13.96 -2.31 -5.17
C TRP A 222 -14.61 -0.93 -5.11
N GLY A 223 -13.89 0.12 -4.69
CA GLY A 223 -14.41 1.49 -4.46
C GLY A 223 -15.34 2.00 -5.55
N ASP A 224 -15.02 1.74 -6.82
CA ASP A 224 -15.75 2.19 -8.01
C ASP A 224 -17.04 1.41 -8.32
N ILE A 225 -17.29 0.30 -7.62
CA ILE A 225 -18.48 -0.53 -7.84
C ILE A 225 -19.65 0.06 -7.03
N PRO A 226 -20.84 0.26 -7.63
CA PRO A 226 -22.01 0.71 -6.88
C PRO A 226 -22.36 -0.21 -5.71
N SER A 227 -22.80 0.35 -4.57
CA SER A 227 -23.11 -0.40 -3.33
C SER A 227 -24.10 -1.57 -3.54
N HIS A 228 -25.04 -1.43 -4.48
CA HIS A 228 -25.99 -2.48 -4.84
C HIS A 228 -25.34 -3.69 -5.56
N GLN A 229 -24.21 -3.49 -6.24
CA GLN A 229 -23.41 -4.55 -6.89
C GLN A 229 -22.31 -5.13 -5.97
N LYS A 230 -21.98 -4.42 -4.88
CA LYS A 230 -21.04 -4.83 -3.82
C LYS A 230 -21.65 -5.75 -2.76
N LYS A 231 -22.87 -6.26 -2.96
CA LYS A 231 -23.59 -7.03 -1.93
C LYS A 231 -22.89 -8.37 -1.66
N VAL A 232 -21.91 -8.38 -0.76
CA VAL A 232 -21.27 -9.60 -0.26
C VAL A 232 -22.03 -10.07 0.96
N SER A 233 -22.56 -11.29 0.91
CA SER A 233 -23.23 -11.91 2.05
C SER A 233 -22.27 -12.90 2.71
N GLU A 234 -21.93 -12.65 3.96
CA GLU A 234 -21.32 -13.67 4.80
C GLU A 234 -22.39 -14.73 5.07
N ARG A 235 -22.09 -15.98 4.72
CA ARG A 235 -23.01 -17.11 4.85
C ARG A 235 -22.76 -17.89 6.12
N PHE A 236 -21.50 -18.09 6.44
CA PHE A 236 -21.12 -18.94 7.54
C PHE A 236 -19.81 -18.46 8.16
N ARG A 237 -19.82 -18.32 9.48
CA ARG A 237 -18.63 -18.06 10.29
C ARG A 237 -18.45 -19.22 11.24
N GLN A 238 -17.43 -20.04 11.00
CA GLN A 238 -17.06 -21.11 11.91
C GLN A 238 -16.07 -20.58 12.93
N THR A 239 -16.45 -20.59 14.20
CA THR A 239 -15.62 -20.08 15.32
C THR A 239 -15.04 -21.19 16.21
N GLU A 240 -15.58 -22.41 16.12
CA GLU A 240 -15.19 -23.54 16.98
C GLU A 240 -14.37 -24.57 16.21
N ALA A 241 -13.28 -25.04 16.84
CA ALA A 241 -12.40 -26.11 16.35
C ALA A 241 -11.96 -25.92 14.88
N VAL A 242 -11.49 -24.72 14.55
CA VAL A 242 -10.97 -24.39 13.22
C VAL A 242 -9.45 -24.51 13.21
N GLU A 243 -8.98 -25.49 12.45
CA GLU A 243 -7.59 -25.56 12.01
C GLU A 243 -7.47 -25.02 10.58
N ARG A 244 -6.32 -24.43 10.26
CA ARG A 244 -6.01 -23.99 8.90
C ARG A 244 -5.91 -25.23 8.01
N VAL A 245 -6.70 -25.24 6.95
CA VAL A 245 -6.69 -26.28 5.91
C VAL A 245 -5.96 -25.77 4.67
N PHE A 246 -5.94 -24.46 4.45
CA PHE A 246 -5.24 -23.83 3.34
C PHE A 246 -3.93 -23.19 3.84
N ALA A 247 -2.81 -23.57 3.22
CA ALA A 247 -1.49 -23.03 3.53
C ALA A 247 -1.31 -21.60 3.01
N ASP A 248 -2.00 -21.26 1.93
CA ASP A 248 -1.95 -20.00 1.20
C ASP A 248 -3.35 -19.58 0.71
N MET A 249 -3.43 -18.49 -0.04
CA MET A 249 -4.64 -18.03 -0.70
C MET A 249 -4.58 -18.39 -2.19
N GLN A 250 -5.58 -19.11 -2.71
CA GLN A 250 -5.55 -19.60 -4.09
C GLN A 250 -6.84 -19.31 -4.87
N GLU A 251 -6.73 -19.07 -6.18
CA GLU A 251 -7.88 -19.16 -7.09
C GLU A 251 -8.06 -20.63 -7.52
N ILE A 252 -9.26 -21.19 -7.29
CA ILE A 252 -9.56 -22.59 -7.61
C ILE A 252 -10.52 -22.75 -8.79
N THR A 253 -10.83 -21.65 -9.49
CA THR A 253 -11.77 -21.63 -10.62
C THR A 253 -11.39 -22.63 -11.71
N ASP A 254 -10.11 -22.68 -12.10
CA ASP A 254 -9.65 -23.55 -13.18
C ASP A 254 -9.33 -24.96 -12.68
N SER A 255 -9.24 -25.15 -11.35
CA SER A 255 -8.97 -26.43 -10.69
C SER A 255 -10.22 -27.32 -10.53
N LEU A 256 -11.42 -26.79 -10.75
CA LEU A 256 -12.70 -27.48 -10.56
C LEU A 256 -13.37 -27.95 -11.87
N GLY A 257 -12.74 -27.77 -13.04
CA GLY A 257 -13.18 -28.34 -14.34
C GLY A 257 -13.67 -27.33 -15.39
N GLU A 258 -13.76 -27.76 -16.67
CA GLU A 258 -14.00 -26.90 -17.84
C GLU A 258 -15.36 -26.19 -17.86
N ARG A 259 -15.32 -24.89 -18.18
CA ARG A 259 -16.47 -23.99 -18.30
C ARG A 259 -17.39 -24.43 -19.46
N SER A 260 -18.63 -24.81 -19.17
CA SER A 260 -19.66 -24.90 -20.21
C SER A 260 -21.07 -24.53 -19.74
N GLY A 261 -21.53 -23.36 -20.17
CA GLY A 261 -22.94 -22.99 -20.32
C GLY A 261 -23.79 -22.78 -19.05
N GLN A 262 -24.95 -22.13 -19.23
CA GLN A 262 -25.94 -21.69 -18.22
C GLN A 262 -26.43 -22.75 -17.19
N ARG A 263 -25.98 -24.02 -17.27
CA ARG A 263 -26.24 -25.08 -16.29
C ARG A 263 -25.09 -25.30 -15.28
N ALA A 264 -23.96 -24.58 -15.44
CA ALA A 264 -22.72 -24.75 -14.67
C ALA A 264 -22.83 -24.49 -13.16
N ASN A 265 -23.67 -23.55 -12.71
CA ASN A 265 -23.71 -23.12 -11.29
C ASN A 265 -24.02 -24.25 -10.28
N ARG A 266 -24.70 -25.33 -10.72
CA ARG A 266 -24.96 -26.50 -9.86
C ARG A 266 -23.81 -27.52 -9.87
N GLY A 267 -23.10 -27.64 -11.01
CA GLY A 267 -21.94 -28.51 -11.15
C GLY A 267 -20.75 -28.00 -10.34
N ASP A 268 -20.53 -26.68 -10.35
CA ASP A 268 -19.41 -26.05 -9.65
C ASP A 268 -19.53 -26.17 -8.13
N MET A 269 -20.74 -26.09 -7.57
CA MET A 269 -20.97 -26.27 -6.14
C MET A 269 -20.81 -27.74 -5.69
N GLN A 270 -21.21 -28.70 -6.53
CA GLN A 270 -21.02 -30.12 -6.24
C GLN A 270 -19.53 -30.51 -6.36
N ALA A 271 -18.84 -29.97 -7.36
CA ALA A 271 -17.39 -30.11 -7.49
C ALA A 271 -16.65 -29.45 -6.32
N LEU A 272 -17.10 -28.28 -5.87
CA LEU A 272 -16.58 -27.62 -4.68
C LEU A 272 -16.82 -28.45 -3.42
N GLU A 273 -18.03 -29.01 -3.21
CA GLU A 273 -18.32 -29.89 -2.08
C GLU A 273 -17.40 -31.13 -2.08
N ALA A 274 -17.15 -31.75 -3.24
CA ALA A 274 -16.23 -32.87 -3.37
C ALA A 274 -14.75 -32.47 -3.10
N TRP A 275 -14.32 -31.33 -3.64
CA TRP A 275 -12.97 -30.78 -3.46
C TRP A 275 -12.69 -30.38 -2.01
N LEU A 276 -13.70 -29.86 -1.31
CA LEU A 276 -13.67 -29.60 0.12
C LEU A 276 -13.72 -30.91 0.93
N GLY A 277 -14.51 -31.89 0.49
CA GLY A 277 -14.58 -33.22 1.09
C GLY A 277 -13.21 -33.90 1.14
N ALA A 278 -12.44 -33.84 0.05
CA ALA A 278 -11.06 -34.34 -0.01
C ALA A 278 -10.11 -33.64 0.99
N ARG A 279 -10.46 -32.45 1.48
CA ARG A 279 -9.70 -31.65 2.45
C ARG A 279 -10.32 -31.65 3.86
N GLY A 280 -11.29 -32.53 4.12
CA GLY A 280 -11.95 -32.64 5.43
C GLY A 280 -13.03 -31.58 5.71
N LEU A 281 -13.44 -30.79 4.72
CA LEU A 281 -14.37 -29.66 4.85
C LEU A 281 -15.78 -29.92 4.26
N GLY A 282 -16.06 -31.15 3.80
CA GLY A 282 -17.23 -31.50 2.97
C GLY A 282 -18.64 -31.30 3.54
N ARG A 283 -18.83 -30.88 4.80
CA ARG A 283 -20.17 -30.61 5.39
C ARG A 283 -20.45 -29.15 5.72
N ARG A 284 -19.55 -28.20 5.43
CA ARG A 284 -19.62 -26.84 5.99
C ARG A 284 -20.19 -25.75 5.06
N LEU A 285 -20.64 -26.11 3.86
CA LEU A 285 -21.23 -25.18 2.88
C LEU A 285 -22.76 -24.99 2.99
N ARG A 286 -23.45 -25.72 3.89
CA ARG A 286 -24.93 -25.69 4.02
C ARG A 286 -25.45 -24.80 5.16
N GLY A 287 -24.72 -23.75 5.52
CA GLY A 287 -25.16 -22.69 6.43
C GLY A 287 -25.90 -21.57 5.71
#